data_AF-A0A382JZE4-F1
#
_entry.id   AF-A0A382JZE4-F1
#
_cell.length_a   1.000
_cell.length_b   1.000
_cell.length_c   1.000
_cell.angle_alpha   90.00
_cell.angle_beta   90.00
_cell.angle_gamma   90.00
#
_symmetry.space_group_name_H-M   'P 1'
#
loop_
_entity.id
_entity.type
_entity.pdbx_description
1 polymer ?
#
loop_
_entity_poly.entity_id
_entity_poly.type
_entity_poly.pdbx_seq_one_letter_code
_entity_poly.pdbx_strand_id
1 'polypeptide(L)'
;MSDELKRRDFLKIVGASGAGAGVLGCSTEEVEHLLPYVVPPEEITPGVATWYATACGECEAACGMWVRTREGRVVKVEGNPDHPVSGGAL
;
A
#
# COMPACT_ATOMS: atom_id res chain seq x y z
N MET A 1 -21.06 10.88 -52.78
CA MET A 1 -20.99 12.02 -51.86
C MET A 1 -20.52 11.46 -50.55
N SER A 2 -19.30 11.76 -50.16
CA SER A 2 -18.68 11.27 -48.93
C SER A 2 -19.51 11.79 -47.75
N ASP A 3 -20.17 10.91 -47.01
CA ASP A 3 -20.87 11.27 -45.79
C ASP A 3 -19.83 11.66 -44.74
N GLU A 4 -19.53 12.96 -44.71
CA GLU A 4 -18.59 13.54 -43.76
C GLU A 4 -19.24 13.48 -42.37
N LEU A 5 -18.65 12.65 -41.49
CA LEU A 5 -19.09 12.47 -40.11
C LEU A 5 -19.22 13.84 -39.44
N LYS A 6 -20.48 14.28 -39.21
CA LYS A 6 -20.73 15.56 -38.54
C LYS A 6 -20.19 15.49 -37.12
N ARG A 7 -19.52 16.56 -36.68
CA ARG A 7 -18.98 16.72 -35.31
C ARG A 7 -19.98 16.33 -34.22
N ARG A 8 -21.26 16.65 -34.41
CA ARG A 8 -22.34 16.29 -33.48
C ARG A 8 -22.56 14.78 -33.38
N ASP A 9 -22.50 14.07 -34.50
CA ASP A 9 -22.75 12.63 -34.54
C ASP A 9 -21.53 11.86 -34.02
N PHE A 10 -20.31 12.36 -34.28
CA PHE A 10 -19.09 11.91 -33.61
C PHE A 10 -19.17 12.04 -32.08
N LEU A 11 -19.56 13.22 -31.56
CA LEU A 11 -19.66 13.45 -30.11
C LEU A 11 -20.75 12.59 -29.45
N LYS A 12 -21.84 12.29 -30.15
CA LYS A 12 -22.86 11.35 -29.66
C LYS A 12 -22.32 9.92 -29.54
N ILE A 13 -21.57 9.46 -30.54
CA ILE A 13 -20.99 8.11 -30.54
C ILE A 13 -19.95 8.00 -29.41
N VAL A 14 -19.04 8.97 -29.30
CA VAL A 14 -18.00 9.00 -28.25
C VAL A 14 -18.62 9.15 -26.86
N GLY A 15 -19.64 9.99 -26.70
CA GLY A 15 -20.34 10.16 -25.43
C GLY A 15 -21.08 8.90 -24.99
N ALA A 16 -21.76 8.22 -25.92
CA ALA A 16 -22.46 6.98 -25.63
C ALA A 16 -21.50 5.81 -25.31
N SER A 17 -20.41 5.68 -26.07
CA SER A 17 -19.41 4.62 -25.83
C SER A 17 -18.62 4.85 -24.54
N GLY A 18 -18.24 6.10 -24.25
CA GLY A 18 -17.55 6.47 -23.02
C GLY A 18 -18.42 6.27 -21.77
N ALA A 19 -19.70 6.62 -21.82
CA ALA A 19 -20.62 6.37 -20.71
C ALA A 19 -20.83 4.87 -20.46
N GLY A 20 -20.96 4.06 -21.51
CA GLY A 20 -21.09 2.60 -21.38
C GLY A 20 -19.86 1.94 -20.77
N ALA A 21 -18.66 2.35 -21.17
CA ALA A 21 -17.40 1.85 -20.58
C ALA A 21 -17.21 2.29 -19.12
N GLY A 22 -17.61 3.52 -18.78
CA GLY A 22 -17.52 4.05 -17.41
C GLY A 22 -18.39 3.30 -16.40
N VAL A 23 -19.56 2.82 -16.81
CA VAL A 23 -20.45 2.03 -15.93
C VAL A 23 -19.85 0.66 -15.60
N LEU A 24 -19.14 0.03 -16.55
CA LEU A 24 -18.45 -1.25 -16.32
C LEU A 24 -17.20 -1.11 -15.45
N GLY A 25 -16.63 0.10 -15.33
CA GLY A 25 -15.47 0.39 -14.47
C GLY A 25 -15.80 0.44 -12.97
N CYS A 26 -17.06 0.64 -12.61
CA CYS A 26 -17.54 0.52 -11.23
C CYS A 26 -18.02 -0.91 -10.97
N SER A 27 -17.14 -1.90 -11.04
CA SER A 27 -17.47 -3.26 -10.58
C SER A 27 -17.25 -3.37 -9.07
N THR A 28 -18.21 -3.99 -8.38
CA THR A 28 -18.07 -4.44 -6.99
C THR A 28 -17.66 -5.91 -6.94
N GLU A 29 -17.11 -6.46 -8.03
CA GLU A 29 -16.81 -7.88 -8.17
C GLU A 29 -15.63 -8.32 -7.30
N GLU A 30 -14.68 -7.42 -7.06
CA GLU A 30 -13.57 -7.65 -6.15
C GLU A 30 -13.99 -7.25 -4.73
N VAL A 31 -14.75 -8.12 -4.08
CA VAL A 31 -14.97 -8.02 -2.63
C VAL A 31 -13.67 -8.42 -1.94
N GLU A 32 -12.92 -7.44 -1.44
CA GLU A 32 -11.75 -7.72 -0.61
C GLU A 32 -12.17 -8.37 0.70
N HIS A 33 -11.59 -9.54 1.01
CA HIS A 33 -11.83 -10.24 2.26
C HIS A 33 -10.88 -9.74 3.35
N LEU A 34 -11.45 -9.23 4.44
CA LEU A 34 -10.70 -8.89 5.66
C LEU A 34 -10.52 -10.14 6.53
N LEU A 35 -9.35 -10.74 6.47
CA LEU A 35 -9.01 -11.95 7.24
C LEU A 35 -8.39 -11.57 8.60
N PRO A 36 -9.07 -11.82 9.74
CA PRO A 36 -8.50 -11.57 11.06
C PRO A 36 -7.55 -12.70 11.50
N TYR A 37 -6.79 -12.43 12.57
CA TYR A 37 -6.04 -13.49 13.25
C TYR A 37 -6.98 -14.53 13.86
N VAL A 38 -6.64 -15.82 13.69
CA VAL A 38 -7.35 -16.92 14.36
C VAL A 38 -7.14 -16.85 15.87
N VAL A 39 -5.92 -16.55 16.29
CA VAL A 39 -5.56 -16.29 17.68
C VAL A 39 -4.75 -14.99 17.69
N PRO A 40 -5.30 -13.87 18.21
CA PRO A 40 -4.59 -12.60 18.24
C PRO A 40 -3.48 -12.62 19.30
N PRO A 41 -2.24 -12.20 18.97
CA PRO A 41 -1.20 -12.00 19.96
C PRO A 41 -1.47 -10.73 20.78
N GLU A 42 -1.08 -10.73 22.06
CA GLU A 42 -1.41 -9.65 22.99
C GLU A 42 -0.75 -8.30 22.64
N GLU A 43 0.40 -8.34 21.97
CA GLU A 43 1.22 -7.17 21.65
C GLU A 43 0.80 -6.46 20.36
N ILE A 44 -0.03 -7.09 19.50
CA ILE A 44 -0.39 -6.55 18.18
C ILE A 44 -1.85 -6.13 18.16
N THR A 45 -2.07 -4.82 18.03
CA THR A 45 -3.40 -4.27 17.69
C THR A 45 -3.48 -4.01 16.18
N PRO A 46 -4.35 -4.71 15.42
CA PRO A 46 -4.49 -4.46 13.98
C PRO A 46 -4.80 -2.99 13.67
N GLY A 47 -4.10 -2.42 12.69
CA GLY A 47 -4.20 -1.01 12.31
C GLY A 47 -3.31 -0.07 13.13
N VAL A 48 -2.66 -0.55 14.20
CA VAL A 48 -1.67 0.22 14.98
C VAL A 48 -0.28 -0.34 14.72
N ALA A 49 0.67 0.54 14.41
CA ALA A 49 2.03 0.12 14.15
C ALA A 49 2.77 -0.17 15.46
N THR A 50 3.56 -1.23 15.48
CA THR A 50 4.41 -1.61 16.63
C THR A 50 5.87 -1.40 16.28
N TRP A 51 6.68 -0.95 17.23
CA TRP A 51 8.10 -0.70 17.05
C TRP A 51 8.91 -1.64 17.92
N TYR A 52 9.91 -2.28 17.30
CA TYR A 52 10.83 -3.18 18.00
C TYR A 52 12.27 -2.70 17.84
N ALA A 53 13.06 -2.79 18.90
CA ALA A 53 14.50 -2.58 18.83
C ALA A 53 15.19 -3.87 18.36
N THR A 54 16.06 -3.77 17.36
CA THR A 54 16.85 -4.90 16.84
C THR A 54 18.18 -4.41 16.29
N ALA A 55 19.02 -5.30 15.78
CA ALA A 55 20.31 -5.00 15.15
C ALA A 55 20.35 -5.50 13.70
N CYS A 56 21.00 -4.73 12.83
CA CYS A 56 21.19 -5.07 11.42
C CYS A 56 22.20 -6.22 11.27
N GLY A 57 21.86 -7.26 10.51
CA GLY A 57 22.74 -8.40 10.25
C GLY A 57 23.47 -8.37 8.90
N GLU A 58 23.32 -7.31 8.09
CA GLU A 58 23.84 -7.27 6.72
C GLU A 58 25.38 -7.15 6.66
N CYS A 59 25.99 -6.53 7.67
CA CYS A 59 27.44 -6.41 7.79
C CYS A 59 27.90 -6.48 9.25
N GLU A 60 29.20 -6.54 9.46
CA GLU A 60 29.86 -6.67 10.77
C GLU A 60 29.60 -5.49 11.72
N ALA A 61 29.12 -4.36 11.19
CA ALA A 61 28.86 -3.15 11.99
C ALA A 61 27.69 -3.31 12.98
N ALA A 62 26.76 -4.23 12.72
CA ALA A 62 25.63 -4.52 13.60
C ALA A 62 24.84 -3.26 14.05
N CYS A 63 24.50 -2.37 13.11
CA CYS A 63 23.79 -1.13 13.42
C CYS A 63 22.47 -1.40 14.16
N GLY A 64 22.29 -0.82 15.35
CA GLY A 64 21.03 -0.87 16.08
C GLY A 64 19.96 -0.06 15.37
N MET A 65 18.75 -0.60 15.33
CA MET A 65 17.65 0.00 14.60
C MET A 65 16.33 -0.17 15.35
N TRP A 66 15.40 0.73 15.07
CA TRP A 66 13.98 0.55 15.35
C TRP A 66 13.26 0.11 14.09
N VAL A 67 12.49 -0.96 14.22
CA VAL A 67 11.76 -1.55 13.11
C VAL A 67 10.26 -1.35 13.35
N ARG A 68 9.63 -0.61 12.45
CA ARG A 68 8.18 -0.45 12.42
C ARG A 68 7.56 -1.65 11.74
N THR A 69 6.65 -2.29 12.44
CA THR A 69 5.87 -3.42 11.94
C THR A 69 4.39 -3.08 11.84
N ARG A 70 3.74 -3.67 10.84
CA ARG A 70 2.30 -3.71 10.61
C ARG A 70 1.89 -5.17 10.65
N GLU A 71 1.18 -5.59 11.70
CA GLU A 71 0.69 -6.97 11.81
C GLU A 71 1.81 -8.04 11.66
N GLY A 72 3.01 -7.72 12.17
CA GLY A 72 4.21 -8.56 12.07
C GLY A 72 5.05 -8.36 10.79
N ARG A 73 4.53 -7.63 9.79
CA ARG A 73 5.28 -7.27 8.58
C ARG A 73 6.10 -6.01 8.81
N VAL A 74 7.40 -6.07 8.54
CA VAL A 74 8.27 -4.89 8.54
C VAL A 74 7.88 -3.95 7.40
N VAL A 75 7.67 -2.67 7.72
CA VAL A 75 7.31 -1.62 6.74
C VAL A 75 8.26 -0.44 6.71
N LYS A 76 9.04 -0.23 7.78
CA LYS A 76 10.04 0.84 7.87
C LYS A 76 11.13 0.44 8.87
N VAL A 77 12.35 0.86 8.59
CA VAL A 77 13.52 0.74 9.47
C VAL A 77 14.09 2.13 9.71
N GLU A 78 14.43 2.46 10.95
CA GLU A 78 15.10 3.71 11.34
C GLU A 78 16.25 3.39 12.30
N GLY A 79 17.28 4.24 12.33
CA GLY A 79 18.39 4.07 13.26
C GLY A 79 17.92 4.27 14.70
N ASN A 80 18.39 3.43 15.63
CA ASN A 80 18.09 3.64 17.05
C ASN A 80 19.00 4.77 17.59
N PRO A 81 18.46 5.88 18.14
CA PRO A 81 19.25 6.94 18.76
C PRO A 81 20.07 6.47 19.97
N ASP A 82 19.59 5.47 20.68
CA ASP A 82 20.23 4.93 21.89
C ASP A 82 21.35 3.92 21.57
N HIS A 83 21.51 3.53 20.30
CA HIS A 83 22.53 2.58 19.90
C HIS A 83 23.77 3.30 19.35
N PRO A 84 24.98 2.99 19.87
CA PRO A 84 26.19 3.78 19.61
C PRO A 84 26.64 3.80 18.15
N VAL A 85 26.33 2.74 17.39
CA VAL A 85 26.73 2.64 15.98
C VAL A 85 25.84 3.47 15.05
N SER A 86 24.52 3.42 15.25
CA SER A 86 23.55 4.10 14.38
C SER A 86 23.32 5.56 14.78
N GLY A 87 23.31 5.87 16.08
CA GLY A 87 23.10 7.23 16.59
C GLY A 87 21.82 7.90 16.07
N GLY A 88 20.80 7.12 15.72
CA GLY A 88 19.53 7.63 15.17
C GLY A 88 19.45 7.73 13.65
N ALA A 89 20.48 7.32 12.90
CA ALA A 89 20.51 7.35 11.44
C ALA A 89 20.68 5.96 10.83
N LEU A 90 19.94 5.68 9.73
CA LEU A 90 20.06 4.48 8.90
C LEU A 90 19.47 4.72 7.50
#